data_AF-A0A4R8MFY6-F1
#
_entry.id   AF-A0A4R8MFY6-F1
#
_cell.length_a   1.000
_cell.length_b   1.000
_cell.length_c   1.000
_cell.angle_alpha   90.00
_cell.angle_beta   90.00
_cell.angle_gamma   90.00
#
_symmetry.space_group_name_H-M   'P 1'
#
loop_
_entity.id
_entity.type
_entity.pdbx_description
1 polymer ?
#
loop_
_entity_poly.entity_id
_entity_poly.type
_entity_poly.pdbx_seq_one_letter_code
_entity_poly.pdbx_strand_id
1 'polypeptide(L)'
;MINEKDTLLREIQRLTLLLKTLISKVVDIEPNDIDVAVEETDTVLKSTFDLSLNAISIMPNDDFKSVIKDLNEEHVERLTELIFEVLKKAKQMDKTTGFNTIELIKKNILLINFLDENSDTFSMERMAMKNVLQQGL
;
A
#
# COMPACT_ATOMS: atom_id res chain seq x y z
N MET A 1 -5.20 34.46 5.60
CA MET A 1 -6.14 33.80 4.70
C MET A 1 -5.54 32.45 4.38
N ILE A 2 -6.10 31.34 4.89
CA ILE A 2 -5.60 30.01 4.54
C ILE A 2 -6.02 29.77 3.10
N ASN A 3 -5.03 29.58 2.22
CA ASN A 3 -5.29 29.33 0.81
C ASN A 3 -5.71 27.86 0.63
N GLU A 4 -6.64 27.54 -0.26
CA GLU A 4 -7.09 26.15 -0.50
C GLU A 4 -5.92 25.22 -0.82
N LYS A 5 -4.92 25.76 -1.53
CA LYS A 5 -3.64 25.09 -1.80
C LYS A 5 -2.91 24.66 -0.52
N ASP A 6 -2.88 25.50 0.51
CA ASP A 6 -2.21 25.16 1.78
C ASP A 6 -2.97 24.06 2.53
N THR A 7 -4.30 24.06 2.45
CA THR A 7 -5.13 23.00 3.02
C THR A 7 -4.88 21.66 2.33
N LEU A 8 -4.85 21.63 1.00
CA LEU A 8 -4.57 20.42 0.22
C LEU A 8 -3.17 19.88 0.51
N LEU A 9 -2.15 20.75 0.56
CA LEU A 9 -0.78 20.32 0.86
C LEU A 9 -0.67 19.71 2.27
N ARG A 10 -1.34 20.30 3.27
CA ARG A 10 -1.38 19.74 4.63
C ARG A 10 -2.06 18.39 4.66
N GLU A 11 -3.14 18.21 3.91
CA GLU A 11 -3.84 16.93 3.85
C GLU A 11 -2.99 15.85 3.19
N ILE A 12 -2.31 16.18 2.09
CA ILE A 12 -1.34 15.27 1.45
C ILE A 12 -0.29 14.85 2.48
N GLN A 13 0.32 15.79 3.20
CA GLN A 13 1.34 15.49 4.22
C GLN A 13 0.80 14.63 5.35
N ARG A 14 -0.41 14.91 5.84
CA ARG A 14 -1.07 14.15 6.91
C ARG A 14 -1.25 12.69 6.50
N LEU A 15 -1.80 12.46 5.31
CA LEU A 15 -2.05 11.13 4.77
C LEU A 15 -0.75 10.37 4.49
N THR A 16 0.28 11.04 3.95
CA THR A 16 1.61 10.46 3.78
C THR A 16 2.22 10.02 5.11
N LEU A 17 2.13 10.85 6.15
CA LEU A 17 2.66 10.52 7.49
C LEU A 17 1.92 9.33 8.11
N LEU A 18 0.60 9.27 7.91
CA LEU A 18 -0.22 8.15 8.37
C LEU A 18 0.21 6.83 7.71
N LEU A 19 0.40 6.82 6.39
CA LEU A 19 0.89 5.64 5.67
C LEU A 19 2.30 5.24 6.12
N LYS A 20 3.22 6.20 6.29
CA LYS A 20 4.57 5.92 6.82
C LYS A 20 4.55 5.31 8.22
N THR A 21 3.62 5.75 9.05
CA THR A 21 3.43 5.21 10.41
C THR A 21 2.95 3.75 10.36
N LEU A 22 2.01 3.43 9.46
CA LEU A 22 1.57 2.06 9.24
C LEU A 22 2.71 1.17 8.74
N ILE A 23 3.51 1.65 7.78
CA ILE A 23 4.67 0.91 7.27
C ILE A 23 5.64 0.60 8.42
N SER A 24 6.00 1.59 9.24
CA SER A 24 6.89 1.37 10.39
C SER A 24 6.33 0.31 11.34
N LYS A 25 5.04 0.39 11.68
CA LYS A 25 4.38 -0.61 12.53
C LYS A 25 4.47 -2.02 11.96
N VAL A 26 4.23 -2.18 10.66
CA VAL A 26 4.32 -3.48 9.98
C VAL A 26 5.77 -3.99 9.99
N VAL A 27 6.74 -3.11 9.76
CA VAL A 27 8.18 -3.47 9.78
C VAL A 27 8.64 -3.90 11.18
N ASP A 28 8.18 -3.20 12.21
CA ASP A 28 8.60 -3.42 13.61
C ASP A 28 7.83 -4.54 14.32
N ILE A 29 6.93 -5.21 13.60
CA ILE A 29 6.03 -6.20 14.19
C ILE A 29 6.74 -7.45 14.70
N GLU A 30 6.31 -7.93 15.87
CA GLU A 30 6.76 -9.20 16.45
C GLU A 30 6.15 -10.41 15.72
N PRO A 31 6.84 -11.58 15.71
CA PRO A 31 6.43 -12.78 14.96
C PRO A 31 5.01 -13.30 15.19
N ASN A 32 4.37 -12.97 16.31
CA ASN A 32 3.04 -13.50 16.65
C ASN A 32 1.90 -12.53 16.30
N ASP A 33 2.19 -11.27 15.97
CA ASP A 33 1.19 -10.19 15.99
C ASP A 33 0.71 -9.75 14.60
N ILE A 34 1.11 -10.44 13.52
CA ILE A 34 0.75 -10.05 12.15
C ILE A 34 -0.74 -9.93 11.90
N ASP A 35 -1.56 -10.77 12.53
CA ASP A 35 -3.02 -10.71 12.39
C ASP A 35 -3.55 -9.37 12.93
N VAL A 36 -3.01 -8.90 14.07
CA VAL A 36 -3.36 -7.61 14.67
C VAL A 36 -2.90 -6.46 13.77
N ALA A 37 -1.68 -6.50 13.23
CA ALA A 37 -1.23 -5.43 12.34
C ALA A 37 -1.98 -5.40 11.01
N VAL A 38 -2.38 -6.55 10.46
CA VAL A 38 -3.23 -6.63 9.27
C VAL A 38 -4.60 -6.02 9.57
N GLU A 39 -5.21 -6.35 10.71
CA GLU A 39 -6.50 -5.77 11.13
C GLU A 39 -6.42 -4.26 11.37
N GLU A 40 -5.36 -3.78 12.05
CA GLU A 40 -5.10 -2.35 12.22
C GLU A 40 -4.90 -1.64 10.88
N THR A 41 -4.13 -2.25 9.97
CA THR A 41 -3.88 -1.72 8.63
C THR A 41 -5.19 -1.60 7.85
N ASP A 42 -6.01 -2.65 7.84
CA ASP A 42 -7.32 -2.64 7.19
C ASP A 42 -8.25 -1.59 7.78
N THR A 43 -8.29 -1.46 9.11
CA THR A 43 -9.12 -0.46 9.80
C THR A 43 -8.72 0.96 9.39
N VAL A 44 -7.43 1.26 9.34
CA VAL A 44 -6.94 2.59 8.98
C VAL A 44 -7.13 2.87 7.49
N LEU A 45 -6.83 1.90 6.61
CA LEU A 45 -7.09 2.04 5.18
C LEU A 45 -8.57 2.25 4.90
N LYS A 46 -9.46 1.54 5.61
CA LYS A 46 -10.90 1.61 5.36
C LYS A 46 -11.47 2.95 5.79
N SER A 47 -11.04 3.46 6.95
CA SER A 47 -11.50 4.76 7.44
C SER A 47 -10.92 5.95 6.67
N THR A 48 -9.76 5.79 6.03
CA THR A 48 -9.02 6.90 5.39
C THR A 48 -9.19 6.93 3.87
N PHE A 49 -9.17 5.76 3.22
CA PHE A 49 -9.17 5.61 1.76
C PHE A 49 -10.36 4.78 1.24
N ASP A 50 -11.26 4.34 2.14
CA ASP A 50 -12.34 3.40 1.84
C ASP A 50 -11.87 2.03 1.28
N LEU A 51 -10.61 1.68 1.51
CA LEU A 51 -9.95 0.46 1.03
C LEU A 51 -9.59 -0.50 2.17
N SER A 52 -9.39 -1.77 1.85
CA SER A 52 -8.73 -2.74 2.73
C SER A 52 -7.89 -3.68 1.89
N LEU A 53 -6.90 -4.36 2.47
CA LEU A 53 -6.04 -5.33 1.79
C LEU A 53 -6.87 -6.42 1.12
N ASN A 54 -7.89 -6.94 1.81
CA ASN A 54 -8.82 -7.89 1.22
C ASN A 54 -9.61 -7.27 0.06
N ALA A 55 -10.17 -6.06 0.23
CA ALA A 55 -10.91 -5.37 -0.83
C ALA A 55 -10.04 -5.14 -2.07
N ILE A 56 -8.79 -4.72 -1.90
CA ILE A 56 -7.82 -4.56 -2.99
C ILE A 56 -7.59 -5.89 -3.70
N SER A 57 -7.40 -6.98 -2.93
CA SER A 57 -7.12 -8.31 -3.50
C SER A 57 -8.25 -8.87 -4.37
N ILE A 58 -9.51 -8.47 -4.13
CA ILE A 58 -10.67 -8.97 -4.88
C ILE A 58 -11.22 -7.96 -5.89
N MET A 59 -10.84 -6.69 -5.80
CA MET A 59 -11.31 -5.63 -6.69
C MET A 59 -10.87 -5.91 -8.14
N PRO A 60 -11.71 -5.67 -9.16
CA PRO A 60 -11.29 -5.73 -10.55
C PRO A 60 -10.11 -4.77 -10.85
N ASN A 61 -9.30 -5.09 -11.87
CA ASN A 61 -8.13 -4.25 -12.21
C ASN A 61 -8.52 -2.84 -12.65
N ASP A 62 -9.58 -2.71 -13.45
CA ASP A 62 -10.01 -1.40 -13.97
C ASP A 62 -10.62 -0.52 -12.87
N ASP A 63 -11.39 -1.12 -11.96
CA ASP A 63 -11.91 -0.44 -10.77
C ASP A 63 -10.77 0.03 -9.87
N PHE A 64 -9.78 -0.84 -9.62
CA PHE A 64 -8.64 -0.48 -8.79
C PHE A 64 -7.78 0.63 -9.42
N LYS A 65 -7.57 0.58 -10.75
CA LYS A 65 -6.91 1.66 -11.49
C LYS A 65 -7.66 2.99 -11.36
N SER A 66 -8.98 2.95 -11.35
CA SER A 66 -9.80 4.16 -11.18
C SER A 66 -9.61 4.76 -9.78
N VAL A 67 -9.58 3.92 -8.74
CA VAL A 67 -9.32 4.38 -7.36
C VAL A 67 -7.95 5.01 -7.22
N ILE A 68 -6.89 4.36 -7.71
CA ILE A 68 -5.51 4.85 -7.49
C ILE A 68 -5.18 6.10 -8.33
N LYS A 69 -5.91 6.33 -9.43
CA LYS A 69 -5.76 7.53 -10.26
C LYS A 69 -6.18 8.81 -9.54
N ASP A 70 -7.10 8.70 -8.59
CA ASP A 70 -7.58 9.83 -7.81
C ASP A 70 -6.70 10.12 -6.58
N LEU A 71 -5.70 9.27 -6.30
CA LEU A 71 -4.75 9.46 -5.21
C LEU A 71 -3.56 10.31 -5.63
N ASN A 72 -2.98 11.02 -4.67
CA ASN A 72 -1.69 11.67 -4.89
C ASN A 72 -0.59 10.62 -5.09
N GLU A 73 0.37 10.89 -5.99
CA GLU A 73 1.48 9.98 -6.30
C GLU A 73 2.22 9.49 -5.04
N GLU A 74 2.51 10.37 -4.09
CA GLU A 74 3.19 9.99 -2.84
C GLU A 74 2.30 9.05 -1.98
N HIS A 75 0.97 9.16 -2.05
CA HIS A 75 0.09 8.21 -1.38
C HIS A 75 0.10 6.84 -2.06
N VAL A 76 0.15 6.81 -3.39
CA VAL A 76 0.27 5.57 -4.16
C VAL A 76 1.62 4.89 -3.87
N GLU A 77 2.71 5.64 -3.76
CA GLU A 77 4.01 5.13 -3.32
C GLU A 77 3.93 4.46 -1.95
N ARG A 78 3.42 5.19 -0.94
CA ARG A 78 3.36 4.63 0.41
C ARG A 78 2.36 3.49 0.53
N LEU A 79 1.28 3.48 -0.25
CA LEU A 79 0.36 2.34 -0.32
C LEU A 79 1.05 1.11 -0.93
N THR A 80 1.88 1.31 -1.96
CA THR A 80 2.67 0.26 -2.59
C THR A 80 3.63 -0.37 -1.58
N GLU A 81 4.41 0.45 -0.88
CA GLU A 81 5.34 0.01 0.17
C GLU A 81 4.64 -0.70 1.32
N LEU A 82 3.50 -0.17 1.78
CA LEU A 82 2.71 -0.77 2.86
C LEU A 82 2.25 -2.18 2.52
N ILE A 83 1.63 -2.35 1.35
CA ILE A 83 1.17 -3.67 0.90
C ILE A 83 2.35 -4.63 0.73
N PHE A 84 3.48 -4.15 0.21
CA PHE A 84 4.70 -4.95 0.06
C PHE A 84 5.23 -5.45 1.41
N GLU A 85 5.37 -4.57 2.40
CA GLU A 85 5.87 -4.98 3.73
C GLU A 85 4.88 -5.91 4.45
N VAL A 86 3.57 -5.73 4.28
CA VAL A 86 2.57 -6.67 4.80
C VAL A 86 2.73 -8.05 4.17
N LEU A 87 2.83 -8.13 2.84
CA LEU A 87 3.05 -9.40 2.12
C LEU A 87 4.33 -10.09 2.57
N LYS A 88 5.41 -9.32 2.71
CA LYS A 88 6.72 -9.79 3.14
C LYS A 88 6.68 -10.36 4.55
N LYS A 89 6.06 -9.66 5.50
CA LYS A 89 5.88 -10.13 6.87
C LYS A 89 4.99 -11.37 6.96
N ALA A 90 3.88 -11.38 6.22
CA ALA A 90 2.98 -12.53 6.17
C ALA A 90 3.70 -13.81 5.71
N LYS A 91 4.55 -13.74 4.67
CA LYS A 91 5.35 -14.91 4.24
C LYS A 91 6.40 -15.31 5.26
N GLN A 92 7.10 -14.35 5.87
CA GLN A 92 8.14 -14.64 6.86
C GLN A 92 7.59 -15.41 8.08
N MET A 93 6.33 -15.17 8.42
CA MET A 93 5.66 -15.78 9.57
C MET A 93 4.83 -17.01 9.21
N ASP A 94 4.77 -17.39 7.92
CA ASP A 94 3.98 -18.52 7.40
C ASP A 94 2.52 -18.54 7.91
N LYS A 95 1.91 -17.36 8.04
CA LYS A 95 0.53 -17.21 8.54
C LYS A 95 -0.47 -17.05 7.41
N THR A 96 -1.64 -17.64 7.60
CA THR A 96 -2.82 -17.38 6.77
C THR A 96 -3.35 -15.98 7.04
N THR A 97 -3.37 -15.13 6.03
CA THR A 97 -3.93 -13.77 6.14
C THR A 97 -5.39 -13.72 5.69
N GLY A 98 -6.11 -12.68 6.10
CA GLY A 98 -7.51 -12.44 5.72
C GLY A 98 -7.73 -11.98 4.27
N PHE A 99 -6.70 -12.05 3.41
CA PHE A 99 -6.73 -11.58 2.03
C PHE A 99 -6.10 -12.61 1.08
N ASN A 100 -6.41 -12.53 -0.21
CA ASN A 100 -5.79 -13.39 -1.20
C ASN A 100 -4.37 -12.89 -1.54
N THR A 101 -3.34 -13.53 -0.98
CA THR A 101 -1.93 -13.18 -1.17
C THR A 101 -1.52 -13.10 -2.63
N ILE A 102 -1.94 -14.07 -3.47
CA ILE A 102 -1.54 -14.12 -4.88
C ILE A 102 -2.13 -12.92 -5.64
N GLU A 103 -3.41 -12.62 -5.42
CA GLU A 103 -4.04 -11.47 -6.06
C GLU A 103 -3.50 -10.15 -5.52
N LEU A 104 -3.23 -10.05 -4.22
CA LEU A 104 -2.65 -8.85 -3.62
C LEU A 104 -1.22 -8.58 -4.15
N ILE A 105 -0.41 -9.62 -4.39
CA ILE A 105 0.89 -9.48 -5.09
C ILE A 105 0.69 -8.88 -6.48
N LYS A 106 -0.26 -9.40 -7.27
CA LYS A 106 -0.56 -8.86 -8.61
C LYS A 106 -1.01 -7.40 -8.54
N LYS A 107 -1.82 -7.05 -7.55
CA LYS A 107 -2.26 -5.67 -7.30
C LYS A 107 -1.12 -4.74 -6.92
N ASN A 108 -0.17 -5.23 -6.11
CA ASN A 108 1.01 -4.45 -5.76
C ASN A 108 1.92 -4.22 -6.97
N ILE A 109 2.10 -5.22 -7.84
CA ILE A 109 2.80 -5.04 -9.13
C ILE A 109 2.06 -4.04 -10.02
N LEU A 110 0.72 -4.06 -10.03
CA LEU A 110 -0.09 -3.08 -10.78
C LEU A 110 0.14 -1.66 -10.27
N LEU A 111 0.23 -1.44 -8.96
CA LEU A 111 0.58 -0.14 -8.38
C LEU A 111 1.97 0.32 -8.83
N ILE A 112 2.97 -0.57 -8.79
CA ILE A 112 4.33 -0.26 -9.26
C ILE A 112 4.32 0.15 -10.74
N ASN A 113 3.63 -0.61 -11.60
CA ASN A 113 3.50 -0.26 -13.02
C ASN A 113 2.80 1.09 -13.21
N PHE A 114 1.75 1.35 -12.45
CA PHE A 114 1.06 2.64 -12.49
C PHE A 114 2.00 3.79 -12.13
N LEU A 115 2.81 3.63 -11.07
CA LEU A 115 3.82 4.61 -10.68
C LEU A 115 4.91 4.78 -11.76
N ASP A 116 5.42 3.69 -12.33
CA ASP A 116 6.42 3.73 -13.40
C ASP A 116 5.90 4.43 -14.67
N GLU A 117 4.59 4.32 -14.95
CA GLU A 117 3.93 4.94 -16.12
C GLU A 117 3.57 6.42 -15.90
N ASN A 118 3.33 6.85 -14.65
CA ASN A 118 2.75 8.17 -14.34
C ASN A 118 3.70 9.09 -13.54
N SER A 119 4.83 8.58 -13.06
CA SER A 119 5.85 9.34 -12.32
C SER A 119 6.98 9.77 -13.25
N ASP A 120 7.44 11.02 -13.11
CA ASP A 120 8.65 11.51 -13.78
C ASP A 120 9.94 10.97 -13.11
N THR A 121 9.81 10.26 -11.99
CA THR A 121 10.95 9.78 -11.19
C THR A 121 11.15 8.28 -11.36
N PHE A 122 12.33 7.91 -11.85
CA PHE A 122 12.80 6.53 -11.80
C PHE A 122 13.12 6.12 -10.37
N SER A 123 12.63 4.95 -9.93
CA SER A 123 12.84 4.43 -8.57
C SER A 123 13.47 3.04 -8.58
N MET A 124 14.67 2.94 -8.00
CA MET A 124 15.31 1.64 -7.76
C MET A 124 14.55 0.81 -6.73
N GLU A 125 13.88 1.45 -5.77
CA GLU A 125 13.09 0.78 -4.74
C GLU A 125 11.88 0.07 -5.36
N ARG A 126 11.17 0.74 -6.28
CA ARG A 126 10.08 0.14 -7.07
C ARG A 126 10.57 -1.08 -7.84
N MET A 127 11.72 -0.97 -8.51
CA MET A 127 12.31 -2.08 -9.26
C MET A 127 12.67 -3.27 -8.35
N ALA A 128 13.27 -3.00 -7.18
CA ALA A 128 13.61 -4.02 -6.21
C ALA A 128 12.35 -4.73 -5.68
N MET A 129 11.33 -3.98 -5.25
CA MET A 129 10.04 -4.56 -4.80
C MET A 129 9.40 -5.42 -5.88
N LYS A 130 9.33 -4.92 -7.12
CA LYS A 130 8.74 -5.64 -8.26
C LYS A 130 9.43 -6.98 -8.53
N ASN A 131 10.76 -6.99 -8.49
CA ASN A 131 11.54 -8.21 -8.71
C ASN A 131 11.28 -9.27 -7.63
N VAL A 132 11.11 -8.82 -6.39
CA VAL A 132 10.82 -9.65 -5.21
C VAL A 132 9.41 -10.24 -5.43
N LEU A 133 8.39 -9.39 -5.66
CA LEU A 133 7.00 -9.80 -5.94
C LEU A 133 6.86 -10.79 -7.10
N GLN A 134 7.62 -10.61 -8.19
CA GLN A 134 7.61 -11.51 -9.35
C GLN A 134 8.19 -12.90 -9.07
N GLN A 135 9.07 -13.02 -8.08
CA GLN A 135 9.55 -14.30 -7.56
C GLN A 135 8.53 -14.95 -6.62
N GLY A 136 7.35 -14.34 -6.48
CA GLY A 136 6.26 -14.79 -5.63
C GLY A 136 6.30 -14.18 -4.23
N LEU A 137 7.07 -13.09 -4.02
CA LEU A 137 7.06 -12.26 -2.81
C LEU A 137 8.01 -11.08 -2.85
#